data_AF-A0A960RV02-F1
#
_entry.id   AF-A0A960RV02-F1
#
_cell.length_a   1.000
_cell.length_b   1.000
_cell.length_c   1.000
_cell.angle_alpha   90.00
_cell.angle_beta   90.00
_cell.angle_gamma   90.00
#
_symmetry.space_group_name_H-M   'P 1'
#
loop_
_entity.id
_entity.type
_entity.pdbx_description
1 polymer ?
#
loop_
_entity_poly.entity_id
_entity_poly.type
_entity_poly.pdbx_seq_one_letter_code
_entity_poly.pdbx_strand_id
1 'polypeptide(L)' 'MREKGTHTWDLVIQYHRCPECDYVFDNRQQYRYQLGHYIKDVECPRCHHEFRLEKNRKPVVGPFFGNGAPPEMDWGE' A
#
# COMPACT_ATOMS: atom_id res chain seq x y z
N MET A 1 33.43 16.82 8.00
CA MET A 1 31.96 17.01 8.04
C MET A 1 31.40 16.31 6.82
N ARG A 2 30.76 15.14 6.96
CA ARG A 2 30.17 14.42 5.81
C ARG A 2 28.73 14.89 5.68
N GLU A 3 28.43 15.57 4.58
CA GLU A 3 27.09 16.00 4.22
C GLU A 3 26.21 14.75 4.13
N LYS A 4 25.25 14.63 5.06
CA LYS A 4 24.28 13.54 5.03
C LYS A 4 23.35 13.81 3.86
N GLY A 5 23.44 13.00 2.82
CA GLY A 5 22.54 13.08 1.67
C GLY A 5 21.08 12.99 2.12
N THR A 6 20.29 14.01 1.78
CA THR A 6 18.85 14.13 2.08
C THR A 6 17.96 13.24 1.21
N HIS A 7 18.55 12.31 0.45
CA HIS A 7 17.83 11.35 -0.39
C HIS A 7 17.65 10.02 0.35
N THR A 8 17.04 10.06 1.54
CA THR A 8 16.57 8.85 2.21
C THR A 8 15.09 8.72 1.88
N TRP A 9 14.73 7.87 0.92
CA TRP A 9 13.34 7.56 0.62
C TRP A 9 12.81 6.59 1.68
N ASP A 10 11.65 6.88 2.25
CA ASP A 10 10.98 5.95 3.16
C ASP A 10 10.51 4.71 2.39
N LEU A 11 11.17 3.58 2.65
CA LEU A 11 10.81 2.29 2.09
C LEU A 11 9.62 1.71 2.84
N VAL A 12 8.42 1.84 2.28
CA VAL A 12 7.23 1.17 2.79
C VAL A 12 7.17 -0.26 2.23
N ILE A 13 7.54 -1.24 3.06
CA ILE A 13 7.47 -2.67 2.72
C ILE A 13 6.20 -3.26 3.34
N GLN A 14 5.37 -3.91 2.51
CA GLN A 14 4.18 -4.61 2.96
C GLN A 14 4.44 -6.12 2.93
N TYR A 15 4.18 -6.79 4.05
CA TYR A 15 4.25 -8.24 4.17
C TYR A 15 2.87 -8.87 4.06
N HIS A 16 2.82 -10.04 3.44
CA HIS A 16 1.61 -10.82 3.23
C HIS A 16 1.79 -12.23 3.77
N ARG A 17 0.74 -12.75 4.39
CA ARG A 17 0.69 -14.12 4.89
C ARG A 17 -0.12 -14.98 3.92
N CYS A 18 0.45 -16.08 3.46
CA CYS A 18 -0.28 -17.06 2.67
C CYS A 18 -1.36 -17.74 3.53
N PRO A 19 -2.61 -17.86 3.04
CA PRO A 19 -3.69 -18.50 3.78
C PRO A 19 -3.57 -20.04 3.87
N GLU A 20 -2.78 -20.67 3.00
CA GLU A 20 -2.67 -22.14 2.94
C GLU A 20 -1.50 -22.68 3.77
N CYS A 21 -0.32 -22.05 3.68
CA CYS A 21 0.89 -22.54 4.34
C CYS A 21 1.47 -21.59 5.40
N ASP A 22 0.73 -20.53 5.75
CA ASP A 22 1.12 -19.50 6.74
C ASP A 22 2.43 -18.76 6.47
N TYR A 23 3.04 -18.96 5.30
CA TYR A 23 4.31 -18.35 4.93
C TYR A 23 4.16 -16.84 4.74
N VAL A 24 5.07 -16.08 5.34
CA VAL A 24 5.11 -14.62 5.26
C VAL A 24 6.16 -14.19 4.24
N PHE A 25 5.77 -13.35 3.29
CA PHE A 25 6.65 -12.84 2.23
C PHE A 25 6.26 -11.41 1.83
N ASP A 26 7.20 -10.68 1.23
CA ASP A 26 6.92 -9.38 0.61
C ASP A 26 6.52 -9.55 -0.85
N ASN A 27 5.62 -8.70 -1.33
CA ASN A 27 5.34 -8.59 -2.75
C ASN A 27 5.26 -7.11 -3.13
N ARG A 28 6.19 -6.65 -3.97
CA ARG A 28 6.32 -5.25 -4.40
C ARG A 28 5.45 -4.86 -5.61
N GLN A 29 4.69 -5.79 -6.18
CA GLN A 29 3.76 -5.46 -7.26
C GLN A 29 2.68 -4.48 -6.77
N GLN A 30 2.25 -3.59 -7.65
CA GLN A 30 1.25 -2.58 -7.31
C GLN A 30 -0.17 -3.17 -7.33
N TYR A 31 -1.06 -2.59 -6.52
CA TYR A 31 -2.50 -2.89 -6.58
C TYR A 31 -3.12 -2.24 -7.81
N ARG A 32 -4.06 -2.93 -8.45
CA ARG A 32 -4.87 -2.42 -9.55
C ARG A 32 -6.23 -2.00 -9.00
N TYR A 33 -6.73 -0.86 -9.46
CA TYR A 33 -8.08 -0.42 -9.11
C TYR A 33 -9.11 -1.10 -10.02
N GLN A 34 -10.02 -1.88 -9.44
CA GLN A 34 -11.11 -2.55 -10.14
C GLN A 34 -12.39 -2.51 -9.30
N LEU A 35 -13.49 -2.08 -9.92
CA LEU A 35 -14.84 -2.09 -9.32
C LEU A 35 -14.94 -1.40 -7.95
N GLY A 36 -14.16 -0.34 -7.70
CA GLY A 36 -14.16 0.35 -6.39
C GLY A 36 -13.11 -0.16 -5.40
N HIS A 37 -12.42 -1.25 -5.72
CA HIS A 37 -11.48 -1.92 -4.84
C HIS A 37 -10.07 -1.88 -5.41
N TYR A 38 -9.07 -1.77 -4.53
CA TYR A 38 -7.67 -1.96 -4.90
C TYR A 38 -7.31 -3.42 -4.68
N ILE A 39 -7.21 -4.17 -5.76
CA ILE A 39 -6.98 -5.60 -5.75
C ILE A 39 -5.61 -5.96 -6.32
N LYS A 40 -5.07 -7.08 -5.87
CA LYS A 40 -3.81 -7.64 -6.35
C LYS A 40 -3.85 -9.16 -6.22
N ASP A 41 -3.61 -9.84 -7.33
CA ASP A 41 -3.47 -11.30 -7.32
C ASP A 41 -2.00 -11.64 -7.02
N VAL A 42 -1.79 -12.57 -6.08
CA VAL A 42 -0.47 -12.92 -5.56
C VAL A 42 -0.33 -14.43 -5.49
N GLU A 43 0.79 -14.93 -5.98
CA GLU A 43 1.20 -16.31 -5.82
C GLU A 43 2.15 -16.45 -4.62
N CYS A 44 1.92 -17.46 -3.78
CA CYS A 44 2.83 -17.79 -2.69
C CYS A 44 4.10 -18.46 -3.25
N PRO A 45 5.32 -17.96 -2.96
CA PRO A 45 6.56 -18.53 -3.48
C PRO A 45 6.94 -19.89 -2.88
N ARG A 46 6.20 -20.39 -1.87
CA ARG A 46 6.47 -21.66 -1.20
C ARG A 46 5.53 -22.77 -1.64
N CYS A 47 4.23 -22.49 -1.67
CA CYS A 47 3.20 -23.49 -2.00
C CYS A 47 2.56 -23.26 -3.37
N HIS A 48 2.93 -22.20 -4.08
CA HIS A 48 2.37 -21.82 -5.38
C HIS A 48 0.85 -21.56 -5.36
N HIS A 49 0.27 -21.37 -4.17
CA HIS A 49 -1.12 -20.98 -4.02
C HIS A 49 -1.34 -19.55 -4.49
N GLU A 50 -2.27 -19.35 -5.40
CA GLU A 50 -2.72 -18.04 -5.88
C GLU A 50 -3.88 -17.53 -5.04
N PHE A 51 -3.75 -16.31 -4.51
CA PHE A 51 -4.80 -15.67 -3.73
C PHE A 51 -4.90 -14.18 -4.02
N ARG A 52 -6.09 -13.62 -3.81
CA ARG A 52 -6.37 -12.20 -4.05
C ARG A 52 -6.26 -11.41 -2.75
N LEU A 53 -5.50 -10.33 -2.80
CA LEU A 53 -5.40 -9.33 -1.75
C LEU A 53 -6.23 -8.10 -2.11
N GLU A 54 -6.95 -7.59 -1.12
CA GLU A 54 -7.71 -6.34 -1.23
C GLU A 54 -7.22 -5.33 -0.20
N LYS A 55 -6.96 -4.10 -0.65
CA LYS A 55 -6.60 -2.99 0.24
C LYS A 55 -7.87 -2.29 0.72
N ASN A 56 -8.28 -2.59 1.96
CA ASN A 56 -9.32 -1.86 2.67
C ASN A 56 -8.87 -0.42 2.94
N ARG A 57 -9.17 0.52 2.02
CA ARG A 57 -9.09 1.95 2.32
C ARG A 57 -10.40 2.33 2.97
N LYS A 58 -10.36 2.84 4.20
CA LYS A 58 -11.50 3.54 4.77
C LYS A 58 -11.77 4.73 3.82
N PRO A 59 -12.95 4.81 3.16
CA PRO A 59 -13.26 6.01 2.41
C PRO A 59 -13.23 7.15 3.42
N VAL A 60 -12.28 8.06 3.25
CA VAL A 60 -12.27 9.31 4.00
C VAL A 60 -13.43 10.09 3.41
N VAL A 61 -14.61 9.88 3.97
CA VAL A 61 -15.77 10.72 3.70
C VAL A 61 -15.40 12.06 4.30
N GLY A 62 -15.12 13.03 3.42
CA GLY A 62 -14.71 14.37 3.81
C GLY A 62 -15.69 15.00 4.79
N PRO A 63 -15.29 16.08 5.47
CA PRO A 63 -16.16 16.72 6.44
C PRO A 63 -17.47 17.15 5.77
N PHE A 64 -18.59 16.57 6.21
CA PHE A 64 -19.92 16.98 5.76
C PHE A 64 -20.24 18.43 6.18
N PHE A 65 -19.56 18.94 7.21
CA PHE A 65 -19.54 20.34 7.62
C PHE A 65 -18.12 20.72 8.07
N GLY A 66 -17.56 21.81 7.52
CA GLY A 66 -16.20 22.30 7.81
C GLY A 66 -15.28 22.32 6.57
N ASN A 67 -14.13 23.00 6.70
CA ASN A 67 -13.12 23.03 5.63
C ASN A 67 -12.45 21.66 5.49
N GLY A 68 -12.25 21.21 4.25
CA GLY A 68 -11.68 19.90 3.90
C GLY A 68 -10.33 19.63 4.57
N ALA A 69 -9.97 18.34 4.70
CA ALA A 69 -8.65 17.96 5.18
C ALA A 69 -7.57 18.62 4.29
N PRO A 70 -6.51 19.20 4.89
CA PRO A 70 -5.45 19.82 4.11
C PRO A 70 -4.83 18.77 3.18
N PRO A 71 -4.47 19.15 1.94
CA PRO A 71 -3.84 18.22 1.01
C PRO A 71 -2.60 17.59 1.65
N GLU A 72 -2.40 16.28 1.46
CA GLU A 72 -1.27 15.54 2.05
C GLU A 72 0.11 16.09 1.61
N MET A 73 0.16 16.87 0.53
CA MET A 73 1.37 17.48 0.00
C MET A 73 1.05 18.83 -0.63
N ASP A 74 1.72 19.89 -0.16
CA ASP A 74 1.64 21.25 -0.71
C ASP A 74 2.90 21.49 -1.54
N TRP A 75 2.75 21.55 -2.86
CA TRP A 75 3.85 21.85 -3.78
C TRP A 75 3.96 23.38 -3.88
N GLY A 76 4.71 23.99 -2.97
CA GLY A 76 5.05 25.42 -3.05
C GLY A 76 5.87 25.74 -4.31
N GLU A 77 5.72 26.97 -4.81
CA GLU A 77 6.48 27.56 -5.93
C GLU A 77 7.98 27.78 -5.62
#